data_AF-A0A8J9WJM5-F1
#
_entry.id   AF-A0A8J9WJM5-F1
#
_cell.length_a   1.000
_cell.length_b   1.000
_cell.length_c   1.000
_cell.angle_alpha   90.00
_cell.angle_beta   90.00
_cell.angle_gamma   90.00
#
_symmetry.space_group_name_H-M   'P 1'
#
loop_
_entity.id
_entity.type
_entity.pdbx_description
1 polymer ?
#
loop_
_entity_poly.entity_id
_entity_poly.type
_entity_poly.pdbx_seq_one_letter_code
_entity_poly.pdbx_strand_id
1 'polypeptide(L)'
;MNRLSTARVQLWKMTSTTDLTLDGDHDFQTPPRQAKSSEEVTKYRDALARLAPAILAKPEDPAWRDSLPEVTQAVLDDACLHADSFARLFPGVTMEPRPCKRVERVAQKLKRTGPDTAFKAHSDFLAFRINVEVSDIASTVAKISARVAAHEGYSHVRNAIHDPDEGRLTDIVQYMFAYVPEVGHVVELQVGHPLAAFTFARDSVLRDARSSNRSCKLQDLIEAVGPQPVDQRLL
;
A
#
# COMPACT_ATOMS: atom_id res chain seq x y z
N MET A 1 -36.27 33.30 -9.55
CA MET A 1 -36.99 32.88 -8.31
C MET A 1 -36.77 31.38 -8.15
N ASN A 2 -35.62 30.97 -7.61
CA ASN A 2 -35.41 30.54 -6.20
C ASN A 2 -36.35 29.44 -5.72
N ARG A 3 -35.78 28.24 -5.51
CA ARG A 3 -35.83 27.48 -4.25
C ARG A 3 -34.81 26.33 -4.29
N LEU A 4 -33.62 26.61 -3.82
CA LEU A 4 -32.65 25.61 -3.37
C LEU A 4 -33.15 25.04 -2.03
N SER A 5 -33.31 23.72 -1.94
CA SER A 5 -33.63 23.03 -0.69
C SER A 5 -32.36 22.82 0.13
N THR A 6 -32.25 23.58 1.21
CA THR A 6 -31.15 23.53 2.19
C THR A 6 -31.21 22.23 3.00
N ALA A 7 -30.30 21.30 2.78
CA ALA A 7 -30.09 20.16 3.67
C ALA A 7 -29.12 20.56 4.80
N ARG A 8 -29.61 20.48 6.03
CA ARG A 8 -28.90 20.82 7.28
C ARG A 8 -27.75 19.84 7.53
N VAL A 9 -26.54 20.37 7.74
CA VAL A 9 -25.41 19.66 8.33
C VAL A 9 -25.58 19.66 9.85
N GLN A 10 -25.78 18.49 10.46
CA GLN A 10 -25.70 18.33 11.91
C GLN A 10 -24.27 18.03 12.31
N LEU A 11 -23.65 18.99 12.98
CA LEU A 11 -22.33 18.93 13.59
C LEU A 11 -22.45 18.23 14.95
N TRP A 12 -21.93 17.01 15.08
CA TRP A 12 -21.80 16.33 16.38
C TRP A 12 -20.46 16.70 17.02
N LYS A 13 -20.52 17.50 18.08
CA LYS A 13 -19.44 17.64 19.07
C LYS A 13 -19.64 16.57 20.14
N MET A 14 -18.63 15.75 20.39
CA MET A 14 -18.51 15.03 21.65
C MET A 14 -17.23 15.46 22.34
N THR A 15 -17.39 16.17 23.45
CA THR A 15 -16.38 16.44 24.47
C THR A 15 -16.79 15.73 25.75
N SER A 16 -15.78 15.35 26.53
CA SER A 16 -15.79 15.04 27.97
C SER A 16 -15.85 13.57 28.37
N THR A 17 -14.64 13.04 28.64
CA THR A 17 -14.21 12.40 29.89
C THR A 17 -15.24 11.72 30.79
N THR A 18 -14.98 10.45 31.08
CA THR A 18 -15.24 9.88 32.41
C THR A 18 -14.18 8.85 32.75
N ASP A 19 -13.51 9.07 33.87
CA ASP A 19 -12.59 8.17 34.55
C ASP A 19 -13.29 6.86 34.93
N LEU A 20 -12.63 5.73 34.69
CA LEU A 20 -12.92 4.45 35.33
C LEU A 20 -11.59 3.79 35.68
N THR A 21 -11.14 4.04 36.91
CA THR A 21 -10.26 3.13 37.65
C THR A 21 -11.10 1.98 38.16
N LEU A 22 -10.73 0.74 37.82
CA LEU A 22 -11.13 -0.44 38.57
C LEU A 22 -9.98 -1.46 38.48
N ASP A 23 -9.32 -1.61 39.63
CA ASP A 23 -8.36 -2.65 39.95
C ASP A 23 -8.97 -4.04 39.73
N GLY A 24 -8.19 -4.93 39.12
CA GLY A 24 -8.57 -6.32 38.89
C GLY A 24 -7.41 -7.09 38.31
N ASP A 25 -6.54 -7.58 39.18
CA ASP A 25 -5.52 -8.58 38.87
C ASP A 25 -6.18 -9.85 38.32
N HIS A 26 -6.28 -9.92 37.00
CA HIS A 26 -6.48 -11.15 36.26
C HIS A 26 -5.24 -11.43 35.43
N ASP A 27 -4.41 -12.30 36.00
CA ASP A 27 -3.22 -12.88 35.41
C ASP A 27 -3.62 -13.75 34.20
N PHE A 28 -3.88 -13.09 33.06
CA PHE A 28 -4.07 -13.73 31.76
C PHE A 28 -2.70 -14.19 31.26
N GLN A 29 -2.27 -15.38 31.69
CA GLN A 29 -1.21 -16.10 30.99
C GLN A 29 -1.68 -16.37 29.57
N THR A 30 -1.21 -15.53 28.66
CA THR A 30 -1.39 -15.70 27.22
C THR A 30 -0.53 -16.89 26.79
N PRO A 31 -1.07 -17.91 26.09
CA PRO A 31 -0.25 -19.05 25.66
C PRO A 31 0.81 -18.59 24.64
N PRO A 32 1.96 -19.29 24.53
CA PRO A 32 3.09 -18.86 23.73
C PRO A 32 2.78 -19.03 22.23
N ARG A 33 2.10 -18.03 21.63
CA ARG A 33 1.86 -17.94 20.18
C ARG A 33 2.84 -17.03 19.44
N GLN A 34 3.70 -16.30 20.17
CA GLN A 34 4.59 -15.27 19.58
C GLN A 34 5.91 -15.79 18.99
N ALA A 35 6.43 -16.95 19.45
CA ALA A 35 7.75 -17.43 19.02
C ALA A 35 7.78 -17.89 17.55
N LYS A 36 6.75 -18.61 17.09
CA LYS A 36 6.68 -19.10 15.69
C LYS A 36 6.47 -17.96 14.68
N SER A 37 5.65 -16.97 15.01
CA SER A 37 5.44 -15.79 14.14
C SER A 37 6.72 -14.97 13.97
N SER A 38 7.56 -14.90 15.02
CA SER A 38 8.84 -14.19 14.93
C SER A 38 9.84 -14.91 14.00
N GLU A 39 9.88 -16.25 14.04
CA GLU A 39 10.82 -17.02 13.20
C GLU A 39 10.47 -16.95 11.71
N GLU A 40 9.18 -17.06 11.37
CA GLU A 40 8.69 -16.92 9.98
C GLU A 40 9.03 -15.54 9.40
N VAL A 41 8.81 -14.48 10.19
CA VAL A 41 9.14 -13.10 9.79
C VAL A 41 10.64 -12.94 9.55
N THR A 42 11.48 -13.45 10.45
CA THR A 42 12.94 -13.38 10.29
C THR A 42 13.40 -14.12 9.03
N LYS A 43 12.93 -15.34 8.80
CA LYS A 43 13.27 -16.12 7.60
C LYS A 43 12.91 -15.39 6.31
N TYR A 44 11.73 -14.80 6.26
CA TYR A 44 11.28 -14.03 5.10
C TYR A 44 12.18 -12.80 4.84
N ARG A 45 12.46 -12.00 5.88
CA ARG A 45 13.30 -10.81 5.77
C ARG A 45 14.72 -11.16 5.35
N ASP A 46 15.30 -12.22 5.90
CA ASP A 46 16.63 -12.70 5.51
C ASP A 46 16.66 -13.17 4.05
N ALA A 47 15.60 -13.83 3.59
CA ALA A 47 15.47 -14.21 2.18
C ALA A 47 15.40 -12.97 1.28
N LEU A 48 14.55 -11.98 1.61
CA LEU A 48 14.45 -10.75 0.83
C LEU A 48 15.74 -9.92 0.83
N ALA A 49 16.44 -9.81 1.96
CA ALA A 49 17.69 -9.07 2.04
C ALA A 49 18.75 -9.60 1.07
N ARG A 50 18.76 -10.92 0.83
CA ARG A 50 19.64 -11.54 -0.17
C ARG A 50 19.17 -11.32 -1.61
N LEU A 51 17.86 -11.32 -1.84
CA LEU A 51 17.28 -11.27 -3.19
C LEU A 51 17.15 -9.84 -3.73
N ALA A 52 16.54 -8.94 -2.96
CA ALA A 52 16.13 -7.62 -3.41
C ALA A 52 17.23 -6.81 -4.11
N PRO A 53 18.50 -6.78 -3.62
CA PRO A 53 19.59 -6.07 -4.31
C PRO A 53 19.81 -6.52 -5.76
N ALA A 54 19.62 -7.81 -6.04
CA ALA A 54 19.97 -8.43 -7.31
C ALA A 54 18.79 -8.53 -8.29
N ILE A 55 17.56 -8.67 -7.77
CA ILE A 55 16.40 -9.07 -8.58
C ILE A 55 15.19 -8.13 -8.48
N LEU A 56 15.25 -7.03 -7.71
CA LEU A 56 14.13 -6.07 -7.62
C LEU A 56 13.75 -5.48 -8.99
N ALA A 57 14.73 -5.29 -9.87
CA ALA A 57 14.52 -4.84 -11.25
C ALA A 57 14.26 -5.98 -12.26
N LYS A 58 14.18 -7.24 -11.79
CA LYS A 58 13.97 -8.46 -12.58
C LYS A 58 12.75 -9.21 -12.07
N PRO A 59 11.53 -8.70 -12.31
CA PRO A 59 10.30 -9.28 -11.77
C PRO A 59 10.02 -10.71 -12.26
N GLU A 60 10.64 -11.13 -13.36
CA GLU A 60 10.59 -12.47 -13.94
C GLU A 60 11.59 -13.47 -13.34
N ASP A 61 12.49 -13.02 -12.45
CA ASP A 61 13.54 -13.88 -11.89
C ASP A 61 12.93 -15.05 -11.09
N PRO A 62 13.36 -16.30 -11.33
CA PRO A 62 12.80 -17.47 -10.66
C PRO A 62 13.00 -17.46 -9.14
N ALA A 63 14.00 -16.74 -8.61
CA ALA A 63 14.26 -16.69 -7.18
C ALA A 63 13.09 -16.06 -6.38
N TRP A 64 12.24 -15.26 -7.02
CA TRP A 64 10.98 -14.83 -6.43
C TRP A 64 10.08 -16.02 -6.07
N ARG A 65 9.99 -17.00 -6.96
CA ARG A 65 9.17 -18.20 -6.75
C ARG A 65 9.72 -19.04 -5.59
N ASP A 66 11.04 -19.14 -5.49
CA ASP A 66 11.70 -19.93 -4.45
C ASP A 66 11.46 -19.35 -3.04
N SER A 67 11.19 -18.04 -2.94
CA SER A 67 10.87 -17.36 -1.67
C SER A 67 9.39 -17.40 -1.26
N LEU A 68 8.49 -17.90 -2.13
CA LEU A 68 7.05 -17.99 -1.83
C LEU A 68 6.68 -18.84 -0.60
N PRO A 69 7.36 -19.97 -0.29
CA PRO A 69 7.03 -20.77 0.90
C PRO A 69 7.12 -20.00 2.22
N GLU A 70 7.92 -18.93 2.26
CA GLU A 70 8.10 -18.08 3.44
C GLU A 70 6.98 -17.03 3.60
N VAL A 71 6.05 -16.91 2.63
CA VAL A 71 4.96 -15.93 2.68
C VAL A 71 3.80 -16.45 3.53
N THR A 72 3.78 -16.06 4.81
CA THR A 72 2.69 -16.36 5.75
C THR A 72 1.87 -15.13 6.08
N GLN A 73 0.72 -15.29 6.76
CA GLN A 73 -0.05 -14.13 7.24
C GLN A 73 0.76 -13.30 8.26
N ALA A 74 1.61 -13.93 9.07
CA ALA A 74 2.48 -13.22 10.02
C ALA A 74 3.45 -12.26 9.30
N VAL A 75 3.99 -12.66 8.14
CA VAL A 75 4.82 -11.79 7.29
C VAL A 75 4.03 -10.59 6.75
N LEU A 76 2.78 -10.81 6.33
CA LEU A 76 1.92 -9.73 5.82
C LEU A 76 1.51 -8.75 6.93
N ASP A 77 1.22 -9.27 8.12
CA ASP A 77 0.88 -8.47 9.30
C ASP A 77 2.09 -7.65 9.74
N ASP A 78 3.28 -8.25 9.77
CA ASP A 78 4.55 -7.59 10.04
C ASP A 78 4.81 -6.44 9.04
N ALA A 79 4.62 -6.67 7.74
CA ALA A 79 4.75 -5.62 6.72
C ALA A 79 3.81 -4.45 6.99
N CYS A 80 2.57 -4.73 7.43
CA CYS A 80 1.59 -3.69 7.72
C CYS A 80 1.98 -2.84 8.93
N LEU A 81 2.57 -3.46 9.97
CA LEU A 81 3.08 -2.74 11.15
C LEU A 81 4.23 -1.78 10.80
N HIS A 82 4.95 -2.02 9.70
CA HIS A 82 6.07 -1.19 9.25
C HIS A 82 5.65 -0.04 8.33
N ALA A 83 4.35 0.12 8.04
CA ALA A 83 3.87 1.17 7.15
C ALA A 83 4.26 2.58 7.64
N ASP A 84 3.97 2.89 8.91
CA ASP A 84 4.29 4.20 9.48
C ASP A 84 5.81 4.45 9.54
N SER A 85 6.58 3.41 9.86
CA SER A 85 8.04 3.48 9.89
C SER A 85 8.61 3.81 8.51
N PHE A 86 8.12 3.15 7.45
CA PHE A 86 8.53 3.45 6.08
C PHE A 86 8.15 4.88 5.68
N ALA A 87 6.92 5.32 5.97
CA ALA A 87 6.46 6.66 5.61
C ALA A 87 7.30 7.77 6.27
N ARG A 88 7.74 7.57 7.53
CA ARG A 88 8.61 8.52 8.25
C ARG A 88 9.98 8.72 7.60
N LEU A 89 10.43 7.80 6.75
CA LEU A 89 11.67 7.97 6.01
C LEU A 89 11.58 9.11 4.99
N PHE A 90 10.39 9.55 4.60
CA PHE A 90 10.17 10.52 3.51
C PHE A 90 9.50 11.81 4.02
N PRO A 91 10.20 12.65 4.81
CA PRO A 91 9.62 13.89 5.30
C PRO A 91 9.20 14.80 4.13
N GLY A 92 7.98 15.34 4.21
CA GLY A 92 7.41 16.20 3.17
C GLY A 92 6.76 15.47 2.00
N VAL A 93 6.74 14.13 1.99
CA VAL A 93 5.94 13.33 1.05
C VAL A 93 4.76 12.73 1.81
N THR A 94 3.54 13.13 1.45
CA THR A 94 2.34 12.49 2.01
C THR A 94 2.18 11.09 1.40
N MET A 95 2.31 10.07 2.24
CA MET A 95 2.13 8.68 1.85
C MET A 95 0.88 8.10 2.50
N GLU A 96 -0.07 7.65 1.69
CA GLU A 96 -1.30 7.02 2.15
C GLU A 96 -1.15 5.49 2.08
N PRO A 97 -1.04 4.78 3.22
CA PRO A 97 -0.90 3.34 3.20
C PRO A 97 -2.17 2.67 2.66
N ARG A 98 -1.99 1.65 1.83
CA ARG A 98 -3.08 0.78 1.38
C ARG A 98 -3.43 -0.23 2.48
N PRO A 99 -4.66 -0.78 2.49
CA PRO A 99 -5.05 -1.80 3.47
C PRO A 99 -4.11 -3.00 3.48
N CYS A 100 -3.86 -3.56 4.67
CA CYS A 100 -2.99 -4.73 4.85
C CYS A 100 -3.43 -5.87 3.92
N LYS A 101 -2.45 -6.51 3.28
CA LYS A 101 -2.71 -7.63 2.38
C LYS A 101 -3.03 -8.89 3.18
N ARG A 102 -3.95 -9.70 2.65
CA ARG A 102 -4.28 -11.00 3.22
C ARG A 102 -3.72 -12.15 2.38
N VAL A 103 -3.39 -13.27 3.02
CA VAL A 103 -2.79 -14.44 2.34
C VAL A 103 -3.68 -15.00 1.24
N GLU A 104 -5.01 -14.87 1.34
CA GLU A 104 -5.93 -15.30 0.28
C GLU A 104 -5.72 -14.50 -1.01
N ARG A 105 -5.30 -13.22 -0.92
CA ARG A 105 -4.96 -12.40 -2.09
C ARG A 105 -3.65 -12.83 -2.73
N VAL A 106 -2.70 -13.32 -1.93
CA VAL A 106 -1.46 -13.93 -2.44
C VAL A 106 -1.83 -15.17 -3.27
N ALA A 107 -2.63 -16.08 -2.70
CA ALA A 107 -3.10 -17.26 -3.41
C ALA A 107 -3.87 -16.93 -4.71
N GLN A 108 -4.73 -15.90 -4.70
CA GLN A 108 -5.42 -15.44 -5.91
C GLN A 108 -4.47 -14.90 -6.98
N LYS A 109 -3.41 -14.17 -6.60
CA LYS A 109 -2.41 -13.69 -7.55
C LYS A 109 -1.64 -14.84 -8.19
N LEU A 110 -1.27 -15.85 -7.42
CA LEU A 110 -0.55 -17.03 -7.89
C LEU A 110 -1.35 -17.91 -8.87
N LYS A 111 -2.67 -17.77 -8.92
CA LYS A 111 -3.51 -18.43 -9.95
C LYS A 111 -3.38 -17.81 -11.34
N ARG A 112 -2.80 -16.61 -11.45
CA ARG A 112 -2.59 -15.95 -12.74
C ARG A 112 -1.39 -16.56 -13.45
N THR A 113 -1.42 -16.54 -14.77
CA THR A 113 -0.30 -16.96 -15.61
C THR A 113 0.49 -15.73 -16.04
N GLY A 114 1.79 -15.74 -15.84
CA GLY A 114 2.68 -14.67 -16.28
C GLY A 114 4.07 -14.80 -15.67
N PRO A 115 5.12 -14.34 -16.38
CA PRO A 115 6.50 -14.46 -15.91
C PRO A 115 6.74 -13.72 -14.59
N ASP A 116 6.04 -12.62 -14.33
CA ASP A 116 6.18 -11.79 -13.12
C ASP A 116 5.20 -12.14 -11.97
N THR A 117 4.53 -13.29 -12.06
CA THR A 117 3.46 -13.65 -11.10
C THR A 117 4.00 -13.81 -9.68
N ALA A 118 5.18 -14.43 -9.53
CA ALA A 118 5.80 -14.62 -8.22
C ALA A 118 6.20 -13.26 -7.61
N PHE A 119 6.87 -12.40 -8.38
CA PHE A 119 7.19 -11.04 -7.93
C PHE A 119 5.94 -10.26 -7.49
N LYS A 120 4.89 -10.25 -8.32
CA LYS A 120 3.61 -9.60 -7.98
C LYS A 120 2.97 -10.14 -6.70
N ALA A 121 3.30 -11.37 -6.30
CA ALA A 121 2.86 -11.92 -5.04
C ALA A 121 3.55 -11.23 -3.86
N HIS A 122 4.84 -10.89 -3.96
CA HIS A 122 5.63 -10.20 -2.93
C HIS A 122 5.50 -8.67 -2.95
N SER A 123 5.32 -8.07 -4.13
CA SER A 123 5.65 -6.66 -4.36
C SER A 123 4.76 -5.63 -3.65
N ASP A 124 3.58 -6.02 -3.17
CA ASP A 124 2.58 -5.14 -2.55
C ASP A 124 2.12 -5.63 -1.16
N PHE A 125 3.02 -6.24 -0.39
CA PHE A 125 2.77 -6.53 1.04
C PHE A 125 2.58 -5.24 1.82
N LEU A 126 3.48 -4.28 1.57
CA LEU A 126 3.34 -2.89 1.95
C LEU A 126 3.19 -2.06 0.68
N ALA A 127 2.18 -1.20 0.63
CA ALA A 127 1.94 -0.37 -0.55
C ALA A 127 1.38 1.00 -0.17
N PHE A 128 1.79 2.04 -0.89
CA PHE A 128 1.37 3.42 -0.66
C PHE A 128 0.83 4.09 -1.92
N ARG A 129 -0.09 5.04 -1.70
CA ARG A 129 -0.50 6.04 -2.69
C ARG A 129 0.16 7.37 -2.34
N ILE A 130 0.66 8.05 -3.37
CA ILE A 130 1.33 9.34 -3.24
C ILE A 130 0.69 10.26 -4.27
N ASN A 131 -0.21 11.11 -3.78
CA ASN A 131 -1.05 11.98 -4.60
C ASN A 131 -0.28 13.25 -4.94
N VAL A 132 0.00 13.46 -6.23
CA VAL A 132 0.73 14.64 -6.76
C VAL A 132 0.14 15.09 -8.08
N GLU A 133 0.41 16.32 -8.49
CA GLU A 133 0.11 16.76 -9.85
C GLU A 133 0.91 15.95 -10.89
N VAL A 134 0.36 15.79 -12.09
CA VAL A 134 1.00 15.01 -13.16
C VAL A 134 2.40 15.52 -13.48
N SER A 135 2.59 16.85 -13.48
CA SER A 135 3.89 17.50 -13.69
C SER A 135 4.93 17.17 -12.61
N ASP A 136 4.49 16.77 -11.42
CA ASP A 136 5.35 16.52 -10.26
C ASP A 136 5.69 15.04 -10.06
N ILE A 137 5.11 14.12 -10.86
CA ILE A 137 5.34 12.68 -10.72
C ILE A 137 6.83 12.34 -10.84
N ALA A 138 7.49 12.80 -11.91
CA ALA A 138 8.89 12.49 -12.17
C ALA A 138 9.82 13.04 -11.07
N SER A 139 9.60 14.28 -10.64
CA SER A 139 10.41 14.90 -9.58
C SER A 139 10.19 14.23 -8.23
N THR A 140 8.97 13.79 -7.93
CA THR A 140 8.62 13.05 -6.71
C THR A 140 9.27 11.67 -6.71
N VAL A 141 9.20 10.92 -7.81
CA VAL A 141 9.86 9.62 -7.95
C VAL A 141 11.37 9.75 -7.78
N ALA A 142 11.99 10.78 -8.36
CA ALA A 142 13.43 11.03 -8.18
C ALA A 142 13.79 11.32 -6.71
N LYS A 143 12.99 12.12 -5.99
CA LYS A 143 13.17 12.38 -4.56
C LYS A 143 13.06 11.10 -3.72
N ILE A 144 12.06 10.27 -3.99
CA ILE A 144 11.86 8.99 -3.30
C ILE A 144 13.05 8.07 -3.56
N SER A 145 13.47 7.88 -4.81
CA SER A 145 14.61 7.02 -5.16
C SER A 145 15.90 7.49 -4.48
N ALA A 146 16.16 8.80 -4.47
CA ALA A 146 17.33 9.37 -3.78
C ALA A 146 17.28 9.09 -2.26
N ARG A 147 16.09 9.17 -1.67
CA ARG A 147 15.89 8.90 -0.24
C ARG A 147 16.01 7.42 0.08
N VAL A 148 15.49 6.52 -0.76
CA VAL A 148 15.69 5.06 -0.64
C VAL A 148 17.19 4.74 -0.68
N ALA A 149 17.93 5.30 -1.63
CA ALA A 149 19.38 5.10 -1.73
C ALA A 149 20.15 5.62 -0.50
N ALA A 150 19.71 6.74 0.10
CA ALA A 150 20.29 7.27 1.33
C ALA A 150 20.11 6.35 2.56
N HIS A 151 19.18 5.40 2.49
CA HIS A 151 18.94 4.36 3.49
C HIS A 151 19.48 2.99 3.03
N GLU A 152 20.48 2.98 2.14
CA GLU A 152 21.08 1.75 1.57
C GLU A 152 20.06 0.84 0.88
N GLY A 153 18.94 1.42 0.44
CA GLY A 153 17.86 0.72 -0.22
C GLY A 153 18.03 0.66 -1.73
N TYR A 154 17.14 -0.11 -2.35
CA TYR A 154 17.06 -0.31 -3.79
C TYR A 154 15.69 0.09 -4.28
N SER A 155 15.62 0.76 -5.42
CA SER A 155 14.36 1.14 -6.05
C SER A 155 14.34 0.79 -7.52
N HIS A 156 13.18 0.37 -8.02
CA HIS A 156 12.93 0.10 -9.43
C HIS A 156 11.65 0.81 -9.87
N VAL A 157 11.77 1.67 -10.88
CA VAL A 157 10.63 2.34 -11.49
C VAL A 157 10.07 1.44 -12.60
N ARG A 158 8.78 1.10 -12.50
CA ARG A 158 8.09 0.23 -13.45
C ARG A 158 7.34 1.05 -14.49
N ASN A 159 7.76 0.93 -15.75
CA ASN A 159 7.19 1.60 -16.94
C ASN A 159 7.26 3.14 -16.85
N ALA A 160 8.02 3.80 -17.73
CA ALA A 160 8.07 5.27 -17.71
C ALA A 160 6.70 5.91 -18.03
N ILE A 161 6.33 6.96 -17.29
CA ILE A 161 5.14 7.80 -17.58
C ILE A 161 5.28 8.65 -18.84
N HIS A 162 6.47 8.74 -19.40
CA HIS A 162 6.71 9.39 -20.68
C HIS A 162 7.15 8.35 -21.69
N ASP A 163 6.61 8.45 -22.90
CA ASP A 163 7.10 7.73 -24.05
C ASP A 163 8.58 8.11 -24.28
N PRO A 164 9.51 7.14 -24.33
CA PRO A 164 10.93 7.44 -24.48
C PRO A 164 11.28 8.03 -25.85
N ASP A 165 10.47 7.78 -26.88
CA ASP A 165 10.71 8.20 -28.26
C ASP A 165 10.00 9.53 -28.56
N GLU A 166 8.75 9.69 -28.13
CA GLU A 166 7.92 10.86 -28.41
C GLU A 166 7.90 11.89 -27.27
N GLY A 167 8.37 11.53 -26.07
CA GLY A 167 8.31 12.38 -24.87
C GLY A 167 6.89 12.67 -24.37
N ARG A 168 5.89 11.97 -24.90
CA ARG A 168 4.47 12.19 -24.56
C ARG A 168 4.11 11.49 -23.27
N LEU A 169 3.25 12.12 -22.48
CA LEU A 169 2.69 11.49 -21.29
C LEU A 169 1.84 10.27 -21.68
N THR A 170 2.17 9.10 -21.16
CA THR A 170 1.48 7.83 -21.43
C THR A 170 0.54 7.42 -20.31
N ASP A 171 0.75 7.91 -19.10
CA ASP A 171 -0.05 7.59 -17.91
C ASP A 171 -0.05 8.75 -16.90
N ILE A 172 -1.02 8.74 -15.97
CA ILE A 172 -1.15 9.71 -14.87
C ILE A 172 -0.67 9.13 -13.53
N VAL A 173 -0.04 7.95 -13.55
CA VAL A 173 0.53 7.28 -12.39
C VAL A 173 1.83 6.54 -12.77
N GLN A 174 2.83 6.68 -11.92
CA GLN A 174 4.09 5.96 -11.98
C GLN A 174 4.13 4.92 -10.87
N TYR A 175 4.35 3.66 -11.25
CA TYR A 175 4.63 2.59 -10.29
C TYR A 175 6.12 2.54 -10.02
N MET A 176 6.50 2.41 -8.76
CA MET A 176 7.86 2.05 -8.37
C MET A 176 7.83 1.05 -7.22
N PHE A 177 8.86 0.22 -7.16
CA PHE A 177 9.10 -0.68 -6.05
C PHE A 177 10.33 -0.24 -5.30
N ALA A 178 10.30 -0.30 -3.98
CA ALA A 178 11.42 0.00 -3.12
C ALA A 178 11.68 -1.16 -2.16
N TYR A 179 12.93 -1.35 -1.79
CA TYR A 179 13.34 -2.19 -0.68
C TYR A 179 14.30 -1.38 0.18
N VAL A 180 14.00 -1.25 1.47
CA VAL A 180 14.89 -0.62 2.44
C VAL A 180 15.22 -1.67 3.50
N PRO A 181 16.51 -1.95 3.80
CA PRO A 181 16.90 -3.01 4.73
C PRO A 181 16.24 -2.91 6.11
N GLU A 182 16.10 -1.70 6.66
CA GLU A 182 15.48 -1.46 7.97
C GLU A 182 13.97 -1.78 8.01
N VAL A 183 13.31 -1.77 6.85
CA VAL A 183 11.89 -2.12 6.69
C VAL A 183 11.74 -3.62 6.41
N GLY A 184 12.67 -4.21 5.66
CA GLY A 184 12.74 -5.65 5.42
C GLY A 184 11.69 -6.21 4.44
N HIS A 185 10.93 -5.35 3.77
CA HIS A 185 9.88 -5.72 2.81
C HIS A 185 10.03 -4.99 1.48
N VAL A 186 9.51 -5.60 0.41
CA VAL A 186 9.28 -4.88 -0.85
C VAL A 186 8.06 -3.99 -0.68
N VAL A 187 8.20 -2.73 -1.06
CA VAL A 187 7.18 -1.70 -0.95
C VAL A 187 6.77 -1.23 -2.35
N GLU A 188 5.48 -1.33 -2.67
CA GLU A 188 4.92 -0.74 -3.89
C GLU A 188 4.51 0.71 -3.63
N LEU A 189 4.99 1.64 -4.46
CA LEU A 189 4.59 3.05 -4.42
C LEU A 189 3.88 3.41 -5.72
N GLN A 190 2.69 3.99 -5.57
CA GLN A 190 1.85 4.49 -6.66
C GLN A 190 1.88 6.02 -6.61
N VAL A 191 2.76 6.63 -7.40
CA VAL A 191 2.95 8.09 -7.44
C VAL A 191 2.16 8.65 -8.61
N GLY A 192 1.11 9.43 -8.35
CA GLY A 192 0.26 9.89 -9.45
C GLY A 192 -0.82 10.87 -9.05
N HIS A 193 -1.60 11.26 -10.06
CA HIS A 193 -2.73 12.15 -9.88
C HIS A 193 -3.82 11.48 -9.02
N PRO A 194 -4.53 12.21 -8.13
CA PRO A 194 -5.60 11.65 -7.29
C PRO A 194 -6.67 10.86 -8.05
N LEU A 195 -6.93 11.22 -9.32
CA LEU A 195 -7.84 10.48 -10.20
C LEU A 195 -7.43 9.01 -10.40
N ALA A 196 -6.13 8.72 -10.49
CA ALA A 196 -5.65 7.34 -10.61
C ALA A 196 -5.91 6.55 -9.32
N ALA A 197 -5.65 7.16 -8.16
CA ALA A 197 -5.95 6.54 -6.87
C ALA A 197 -7.45 6.22 -6.73
N PHE A 198 -8.31 7.13 -7.19
CA PHE A 198 -9.76 6.93 -7.22
C PHE A 198 -10.18 5.73 -8.08
N THR A 199 -9.67 5.63 -9.31
CA THR A 199 -10.02 4.52 -10.21
C THR A 199 -9.54 3.19 -9.64
N PHE A 200 -8.35 3.12 -9.04
CA PHE A 200 -7.85 1.91 -8.38
C PHE A 200 -8.68 1.51 -7.15
N ALA A 201 -9.07 2.48 -6.31
CA ALA A 201 -9.93 2.21 -5.16
C ALA A 201 -11.27 1.61 -5.60
N ARG A 202 -11.93 2.26 -6.57
CA ARG A 202 -13.18 1.77 -7.17
C ARG A 202 -13.04 0.36 -7.72
N ASP A 203 -12.00 0.12 -8.53
CA ASP A 203 -11.78 -1.18 -9.17
C ASP A 203 -11.46 -2.28 -8.16
N SER A 204 -10.81 -1.94 -7.04
CA SER A 204 -10.58 -2.88 -5.94
C SER A 204 -11.90 -3.28 -5.27
N VAL A 205 -12.74 -2.32 -4.92
CA VAL A 205 -14.06 -2.58 -4.30
C VAL A 205 -14.92 -3.47 -5.21
N LEU A 206 -15.00 -3.14 -6.51
CA LEU A 206 -15.77 -3.92 -7.48
C LEU A 206 -15.25 -5.36 -7.61
N ARG A 207 -13.93 -5.56 -7.54
CA ARG A 207 -13.30 -6.89 -7.62
C ARG A 207 -13.58 -7.72 -6.37
N ASP A 208 -13.55 -7.10 -5.21
CA ASP A 208 -13.74 -7.79 -3.93
C ASP A 208 -15.21 -8.13 -3.70
N ALA A 209 -16.14 -7.28 -4.14
CA ALA A 209 -17.58 -7.58 -4.19
C ALA A 209 -17.90 -8.81 -5.07
N ARG A 210 -17.31 -8.87 -6.28
CA ARG A 210 -17.45 -10.03 -7.18
C ARG A 210 -16.89 -11.31 -6.56
N SER A 211 -15.76 -11.20 -5.86
CA SER A 211 -15.10 -12.36 -5.24
C SER A 211 -15.84 -12.90 -4.02
N SER A 212 -16.66 -12.08 -3.37
CA SER A 212 -17.45 -12.42 -2.18
C SER A 212 -18.93 -12.69 -2.47
N ASN A 213 -19.35 -12.65 -3.74
CA ASN A 213 -20.74 -12.77 -4.16
C ASN A 213 -21.69 -11.77 -3.44
N ARG A 214 -21.14 -10.60 -3.06
CA ARG A 214 -21.87 -9.52 -2.37
C ARG A 214 -22.21 -8.41 -3.37
N SER A 215 -23.36 -7.77 -3.17
CA SER A 215 -23.67 -6.52 -3.88
C SER A 215 -22.72 -5.41 -3.40
N CYS A 216 -22.00 -4.77 -4.32
CA CYS A 216 -21.22 -3.57 -4.03
C CYS A 216 -22.16 -2.43 -3.64
N LYS A 217 -22.07 -1.92 -2.41
CA LYS A 217 -22.86 -0.76 -1.98
C LYS A 217 -22.09 0.53 -2.29
N LEU A 218 -22.82 1.62 -2.53
CA LEU A 218 -22.23 2.95 -2.74
C LEU A 218 -21.41 3.40 -1.51
N GLN A 219 -21.81 2.98 -0.30
CA GLN A 219 -21.03 3.21 0.93
C GLN A 219 -19.62 2.62 0.86
N ASP A 220 -19.46 1.39 0.36
CA ASP A 220 -18.15 0.72 0.26
C ASP A 220 -17.18 1.50 -0.63
N LEU A 221 -17.72 2.16 -1.67
CA LEU A 221 -16.97 3.05 -2.55
C LEU A 221 -16.59 4.36 -1.87
N ILE A 222 -17.52 4.98 -1.13
CA ILE A 222 -17.28 6.23 -0.40
C ILE A 222 -16.21 6.03 0.69
N GLU A 223 -16.29 4.92 1.43
CA GLU A 223 -15.33 4.58 2.48
C GLU A 223 -13.94 4.27 1.92
N ALA A 224 -13.85 3.54 0.80
CA ALA A 224 -12.56 3.17 0.19
C ALA A 224 -11.85 4.35 -0.51
N VAL A 225 -12.61 5.37 -0.91
CA VAL A 225 -12.11 6.55 -1.63
C VAL A 225 -11.80 7.71 -0.67
N GLY A 226 -12.42 7.74 0.51
CA GLY A 226 -12.30 8.84 1.47
C GLY A 226 -13.02 10.12 1.01
N PRO A 227 -13.17 11.12 1.91
CA PRO A 227 -13.77 12.40 1.56
C PRO A 227 -12.88 13.13 0.53
N GLN A 228 -13.44 13.41 -0.64
CA GLN A 228 -12.76 14.20 -1.65
C GLN A 228 -12.72 15.67 -1.22
N PRO A 229 -11.59 16.38 -1.35
CA PRO A 229 -11.64 17.83 -1.42
C PRO A 229 -12.39 18.17 -2.71
N VAL A 230 -13.65 18.57 -2.58
CA VAL A 230 -14.37 19.18 -3.70
C VAL A 230 -13.65 20.48 -3.99
N ASP A 231 -12.85 20.52 -5.05
CA ASP A 231 -12.28 21.77 -5.51
C ASP A 231 -13.43 22.67 -5.99
N GLN A 232 -13.78 23.65 -5.15
CA GLN A 232 -14.85 24.61 -5.42
C GLN A 232 -14.55 25.51 -6.63
N ARG A 233 -13.35 25.42 -7.23
CA ARG A 233 -12.99 26.15 -8.45
C ARG A 233 -13.52 25.52 -9.74
N LEU A 234 -14.14 24.35 -9.66
CA LEU A 234 -14.81 23.68 -10.79
C LEU A 234 -16.34 23.82 -10.76
N LEU A 235 -16.89 24.72 -9.94
CA LEU A 235 -18.31 25.09 -9.90
C LEU A 235 -18.53 26.54 -10.33
#